data_AF-A0A7S9E175-F1
#
_entry.id   AF-A0A7S9E175-F1
#
_cell.length_a   1.000
_cell.length_b   1.000
_cell.length_c   1.000
_cell.angle_alpha   90.00
_cell.angle_beta   90.00
_cell.angle_gamma   90.00
#
_symmetry.space_group_name_H-M   'P 1'
#
loop_
_entity.id
_entity.type
_entity.pdbx_description
1 polymer ?
#
loop_
_entity_poly.entity_id
_entity_poly.type
_entity_poly.pdbx_seq_one_letter_code
_entity_poly.pdbx_strand_id
1 'polypeptide(L)'
;MTIGVVPLAGVLPLLTEHIREEQIAHISLLGEMTPDEVMAEYAVGDGEKGLLTLLSNNQLVMVSRQKIERDVRSAIAMLDRQHYDVILLLSSEQLTGFTTHHAILLEPQRIIPPLVASIVDGHGRGDRAGGRDHAHAAAKWLSLEKSPYYALANPFTGSDSELLTAGKTLLEQGADVLVLDCLGYYQHHRDVLQKPSMFRFCCRMCWFPDWRQNYWSNVLISRDRGKERPYIEPLTDD
;
A
#
# COMPACT_ATOMS: atom_id res chain seq x y z
N MET A 1 13.71 -3.48 -6.53
CA MET A 1 13.32 -2.83 -7.80
C MET A 1 12.05 -2.01 -7.59
N THR A 2 11.94 -0.85 -8.25
CA THR A 2 10.76 0.04 -8.27
C THR A 2 10.43 0.46 -9.71
N ILE A 3 9.22 0.96 -9.94
CA ILE A 3 8.81 1.48 -11.26
C ILE A 3 9.27 2.94 -11.40
N GLY A 4 8.76 3.81 -10.53
CA GLY A 4 9.23 5.18 -10.36
C GLY A 4 10.22 5.30 -9.21
N VAL A 5 10.50 6.54 -8.83
CA VAL A 5 11.30 6.80 -7.63
C VAL A 5 10.48 6.49 -6.38
N VAL A 6 11.12 5.81 -5.44
CA VAL A 6 10.59 5.52 -4.11
C VAL A 6 11.60 6.04 -3.10
N PRO A 7 11.15 6.62 -1.97
CA PRO A 7 12.03 6.95 -0.86
C PRO A 7 12.74 5.71 -0.29
N LEU A 8 13.92 5.40 -0.83
CA LEU A 8 14.75 4.30 -0.34
C LEU A 8 15.24 4.52 1.09
N ALA A 9 15.38 5.78 1.52
CA ALA A 9 15.74 6.11 2.89
C ALA A 9 14.79 5.47 3.92
N GLY A 10 13.54 5.22 3.53
CA GLY A 10 12.60 4.48 4.38
C GLY A 10 12.79 2.98 4.31
N VAL A 11 13.10 2.45 3.12
CA VAL A 11 13.15 1.00 2.86
C VAL A 11 14.48 0.36 3.25
N LEU A 12 15.60 1.00 2.91
CA LEU A 12 16.93 0.44 3.15
C LEU A 12 17.15 0.05 4.61
N PRO A 13 16.78 0.84 5.64
CA PRO A 13 17.05 0.48 7.03
C PRO A 13 16.47 -0.86 7.51
N LEU A 14 15.28 -1.31 7.07
CA LEU A 14 14.77 -2.62 7.52
C LEU A 14 15.30 -3.78 6.68
N LEU A 15 15.84 -3.50 5.49
CA LEU A 15 16.62 -4.49 4.77
C LEU A 15 18.00 -4.61 5.44
N THR A 16 18.60 -3.48 5.83
CA THR A 16 19.94 -3.47 6.43
C THR A 16 20.00 -4.01 7.86
N GLU A 17 18.85 -4.15 8.53
CA GLU A 17 18.72 -4.91 9.79
C GLU A 17 19.08 -6.40 9.62
N HIS A 18 18.89 -6.95 8.41
CA HIS A 18 19.06 -8.38 8.15
C HIS A 18 20.06 -8.70 7.02
N ILE A 19 20.37 -7.73 6.16
CA ILE A 19 21.19 -7.89 4.94
C ILE A 19 22.23 -6.77 4.92
N ARG A 20 23.49 -7.03 4.55
CA ARG A 20 24.47 -5.94 4.46
C ARG A 20 24.13 -5.00 3.30
N GLU A 21 24.34 -3.70 3.46
CA GLU A 21 23.96 -2.69 2.47
C GLU A 21 24.65 -2.93 1.11
N GLU A 22 25.92 -3.36 1.12
CA GLU A 22 26.67 -3.69 -0.10
C GLU A 22 26.07 -4.84 -0.91
N GLN A 23 25.18 -5.65 -0.31
CA GLN A 23 24.47 -6.74 -0.98
C GLN A 23 23.10 -6.30 -1.53
N ILE A 24 22.73 -5.04 -1.34
CA ILE A 24 21.45 -4.49 -1.77
C ILE A 24 21.68 -3.59 -2.97
N ALA A 25 21.13 -3.97 -4.12
CA ALA A 25 21.04 -3.10 -5.28
C ALA A 25 19.63 -2.53 -5.42
N HIS A 26 19.51 -1.21 -5.57
CA HIS A 26 18.26 -0.59 -5.98
C HIS A 26 18.29 -0.27 -7.47
N ILE A 27 17.21 -0.64 -8.15
CA ILE A 27 16.98 -0.40 -9.56
C ILE A 27 15.58 0.19 -9.69
N SER A 28 15.50 1.36 -10.32
CA SER A 28 14.26 2.02 -10.67
C SER A 28 14.09 1.97 -12.18
N LEU A 29 12.95 1.48 -12.68
CA LEU A 29 12.72 1.36 -14.12
C LEU A 29 12.78 2.73 -14.83
N LEU A 30 12.14 3.75 -14.24
CA LEU A 30 12.04 5.10 -14.81
C LEU A 30 12.94 6.12 -14.08
N GLY A 31 13.81 5.67 -13.16
CA GLY A 31 14.51 6.58 -12.23
C GLY A 31 15.42 7.60 -12.92
N GLU A 32 16.10 7.18 -13.98
CA GLU A 32 17.06 7.98 -14.73
C GLU A 32 16.45 8.67 -15.96
N MET A 33 15.18 8.42 -16.26
CA MET A 33 14.51 8.99 -17.44
C MET A 33 13.95 10.38 -17.12
N THR A 34 14.10 11.30 -18.07
CA THR A 34 13.43 12.60 -18.03
C THR A 34 11.93 12.44 -18.27
N PRO A 35 11.09 13.39 -17.82
CA PRO A 35 9.65 13.35 -18.10
C PRO A 35 9.33 13.25 -19.60
N ASP A 36 10.08 13.94 -20.46
CA ASP A 36 9.86 13.91 -21.90
C ASP A 36 10.16 12.54 -22.49
N GLU A 37 11.23 11.87 -22.05
CA GLU A 37 11.55 10.48 -22.44
C GLU A 37 10.49 9.51 -21.93
N VAL A 38 10.05 9.67 -20.67
CA VAL A 38 8.96 8.84 -20.10
C VAL A 38 7.68 9.01 -20.91
N MET A 39 7.31 10.24 -21.30
CA MET A 39 6.12 10.46 -22.10
C MET A 39 6.28 9.95 -23.53
N ALA A 40 7.47 10.05 -24.12
CA ALA A 40 7.74 9.51 -25.46
C ALA A 40 7.59 7.98 -25.49
N GLU A 41 8.10 7.27 -24.48
CA GLU A 41 8.10 5.81 -24.47
C GLU A 41 6.86 5.21 -23.80
N TYR A 42 6.44 5.78 -22.66
CA TYR A 42 5.44 5.22 -21.76
C TYR A 42 4.11 5.97 -21.74
N ALA A 43 3.85 6.93 -22.63
CA ALA A 43 2.51 7.53 -22.74
C ALA A 43 1.42 6.45 -22.88
N VAL A 44 0.28 6.69 -22.23
CA VAL A 44 -0.90 5.82 -22.30
C VAL A 44 -1.46 5.88 -23.72
N GLY A 45 -1.45 4.74 -24.41
CA GLY A 45 -2.05 4.57 -25.72
C GLY A 45 -3.56 4.29 -25.67
N ASP A 46 -4.18 4.19 -26.84
CA ASP A 46 -5.60 3.90 -26.98
C ASP A 46 -5.96 2.54 -26.38
N GLY A 47 -6.92 2.52 -25.44
CA GLY A 47 -7.36 1.31 -24.75
C GLY A 47 -6.38 0.77 -23.70
N GLU A 48 -5.24 1.44 -23.49
CA GLU A 48 -4.31 1.10 -22.43
C GLU A 48 -4.79 1.60 -21.06
N LYS A 49 -4.36 0.92 -20.00
CA LYS A 49 -4.68 1.34 -18.64
C LYS A 49 -3.57 2.26 -18.16
N GLY A 50 -3.97 3.39 -17.58
CA GLY A 50 -3.03 4.30 -16.95
C GLY A 50 -2.56 3.79 -15.60
N LEU A 51 -1.28 4.01 -15.32
CA LEU A 51 -0.59 3.81 -14.05
C LEU A 51 0.04 5.14 -13.66
N LEU A 52 -0.36 5.72 -12.53
CA LEU A 52 0.28 6.91 -12.00
C LEU A 52 1.70 6.50 -11.52
N THR A 53 2.79 7.15 -11.95
CA THR A 53 4.19 6.85 -11.53
C THR A 53 5.10 8.07 -11.21
N LEU A 54 5.88 8.03 -10.11
CA LEU A 54 6.71 9.16 -9.62
C LEU A 54 8.01 9.22 -10.38
N LEU A 55 8.31 10.37 -10.93
CA LEU A 55 9.60 10.62 -11.55
C LEU A 55 10.56 11.27 -10.56
N SER A 56 11.86 11.21 -10.89
CA SER A 56 12.95 11.75 -10.06
C SER A 56 12.87 13.26 -9.82
N ASN A 57 12.20 13.99 -10.71
CA ASN A 57 11.92 15.42 -10.55
C ASN A 57 10.65 15.72 -9.73
N ASN A 58 10.10 14.71 -9.06
CA ASN A 58 8.93 14.80 -8.21
C ASN A 58 7.60 15.07 -8.96
N GLN A 59 7.57 14.83 -10.28
CA GLN A 59 6.35 14.92 -11.06
C GLN A 59 5.57 13.60 -11.05
N LEU A 60 4.24 13.75 -10.91
CA LEU A 60 3.27 12.68 -11.15
C LEU A 60 2.99 12.60 -12.65
N VAL A 61 3.22 11.44 -13.28
CA VAL A 61 2.82 11.21 -14.67
C VAL A 61 1.97 9.95 -14.79
N MET A 62 1.03 9.96 -15.73
CA MET A 62 0.25 8.78 -16.10
C MET A 62 0.99 8.03 -17.21
N VAL A 63 1.46 6.83 -16.90
CA VAL A 63 2.15 5.94 -17.84
C VAL A 63 1.30 4.72 -18.19
N SER A 64 1.57 4.09 -19.31
CA SER A 64 0.90 2.87 -19.74
C SER A 64 1.27 1.69 -18.85
N ARG A 65 0.28 1.11 -18.18
CA ARG A 65 0.44 -0.10 -17.39
C ARG A 65 1.02 -1.25 -18.21
N GLN A 66 0.55 -1.43 -19.44
CA GLN A 66 0.98 -2.52 -20.33
C GLN A 66 2.47 -2.41 -20.68
N LYS A 67 2.94 -1.20 -21.01
CA LYS A 67 4.36 -0.95 -21.29
C LYS A 67 5.22 -1.15 -20.05
N ILE A 68 4.74 -0.69 -18.90
CA ILE A 68 5.41 -0.91 -17.61
C ILE A 68 5.51 -2.41 -17.27
N GLU A 69 4.42 -3.18 -17.38
CA GLU A 69 4.46 -4.63 -17.14
C GLU A 69 5.42 -5.35 -18.11
N ARG A 70 5.49 -4.92 -19.38
CA ARG A 70 6.46 -5.45 -20.35
C ARG A 70 7.90 -5.21 -19.89
N ASP A 71 8.24 -3.99 -19.49
CA ASP A 71 9.63 -3.62 -19.22
C ASP A 71 10.06 -4.03 -17.82
N VAL A 72 9.15 -4.06 -16.83
CA VAL A 72 9.37 -4.71 -15.54
C VAL A 72 9.68 -6.20 -15.72
N ARG A 73 8.94 -6.90 -16.60
CA ARG A 73 9.22 -8.31 -16.89
C ARG A 73 10.63 -8.50 -17.46
N SER A 74 11.04 -7.65 -18.39
CA SER A 74 12.39 -7.67 -18.97
C SER A 74 13.47 -7.40 -17.93
N ALA A 75 13.26 -6.42 -17.05
CA ALA A 75 14.18 -6.10 -15.96
C ALA A 75 14.29 -7.24 -14.94
N ILE A 76 13.17 -7.85 -14.53
CA ILE A 76 13.17 -9.01 -13.64
C ILE A 76 13.95 -10.18 -14.27
N ALA A 77 13.73 -10.47 -15.56
CA ALA A 77 14.45 -11.53 -16.26
C ALA A 77 15.96 -11.23 -16.37
N MET A 78 16.36 -9.97 -16.54
CA MET A 78 17.75 -9.56 -16.50
C MET A 78 18.37 -9.79 -15.12
N LEU A 79 17.68 -9.38 -14.05
CA LEU A 79 18.15 -9.57 -12.67
C LEU A 79 18.26 -11.04 -12.29
N ASP A 80 17.30 -11.85 -12.72
CA ASP A 80 17.33 -13.30 -12.53
C ASP A 80 18.55 -13.95 -13.21
N ARG A 81 18.97 -13.45 -14.39
CA ARG A 81 20.19 -13.88 -15.08
C ARG A 81 21.48 -13.36 -14.46
N GLN A 82 21.41 -12.24 -13.73
CA GLN A 82 22.53 -11.69 -12.97
C GLN A 82 22.74 -12.41 -11.63
N HIS A 83 22.00 -13.51 -11.38
CA HIS A 83 22.11 -14.34 -10.19
C HIS A 83 21.82 -13.58 -8.88
N TYR A 84 20.86 -12.65 -8.91
CA TYR A 84 20.27 -12.14 -7.66
C TYR A 84 19.48 -13.26 -6.98
N ASP A 85 19.72 -13.50 -5.69
CA ASP A 85 18.97 -14.51 -4.92
C ASP A 85 17.52 -14.09 -4.66
N VAL A 86 17.30 -12.78 -4.46
CA VAL A 86 16.00 -12.19 -4.12
C VAL A 86 15.77 -10.92 -4.91
N ILE A 87 14.59 -10.81 -5.53
CA ILE A 87 14.12 -9.60 -6.19
C ILE A 87 12.89 -9.10 -5.44
N LEU A 88 13.02 -7.97 -4.74
CA LEU A 88 11.91 -7.30 -4.09
C LEU A 88 11.31 -6.24 -5.04
N LEU A 89 10.09 -6.47 -5.54
CA LEU A 89 9.37 -5.52 -6.38
C LEU A 89 8.46 -4.64 -5.52
N LEU A 90 8.87 -3.37 -5.34
CA LEU A 90 8.11 -2.38 -4.59
C LEU A 90 7.24 -1.57 -5.54
N SER A 91 5.95 -1.87 -5.54
CA SER A 91 4.92 -1.21 -6.34
C SER A 91 3.70 -0.93 -5.48
N SER A 92 3.06 0.23 -5.69
CA SER A 92 1.74 0.54 -5.14
C SER A 92 0.62 -0.24 -5.84
N GLU A 93 0.90 -0.77 -7.04
CA GLU A 93 -0.07 -1.39 -7.92
C GLU A 93 0.19 -2.89 -8.08
N GLN A 94 -0.88 -3.67 -8.15
CA GLN A 94 -0.80 -5.11 -8.42
C GLN A 94 -0.50 -5.33 -9.89
N LEU A 95 0.75 -5.63 -10.21
CA LEU A 95 1.19 -6.06 -11.53
C LEU A 95 1.14 -7.59 -11.62
N THR A 96 1.05 -8.15 -12.83
CA THR A 96 0.88 -9.60 -13.02
C THR A 96 1.78 -10.16 -14.11
N GLY A 97 1.98 -11.49 -14.10
CA GLY A 97 2.70 -12.18 -15.17
C GLY A 97 4.22 -12.03 -15.09
N PHE A 98 4.76 -12.02 -13.87
CA PHE A 98 6.20 -12.06 -13.61
C PHE A 98 6.60 -13.46 -13.11
N THR A 99 7.72 -13.94 -13.62
CA THR A 99 8.30 -15.23 -13.26
C THR A 99 9.81 -15.10 -13.23
N THR A 100 10.44 -15.82 -12.31
CA THR A 100 11.90 -15.96 -12.17
C THR A 100 12.24 -17.44 -12.19
N HIS A 101 13.46 -17.77 -12.64
CA HIS A 101 13.96 -19.14 -12.67
C HIS A 101 14.86 -19.46 -11.48
N HIS A 102 15.62 -18.48 -10.99
CA HIS A 102 16.58 -18.66 -9.89
C HIS A 102 16.21 -17.79 -8.68
N ALA A 103 15.92 -16.51 -8.91
CA ALA A 103 15.62 -15.56 -7.86
C ALA A 103 14.26 -15.82 -7.21
N ILE A 104 14.14 -15.54 -5.91
CA ILE A 104 12.84 -15.43 -5.25
C ILE A 104 12.26 -14.05 -5.55
N LEU A 105 11.16 -13.99 -6.29
CA LEU A 105 10.43 -12.75 -6.53
C LEU A 105 9.46 -12.46 -5.38
N LEU A 106 9.75 -11.41 -4.60
CA LEU A 106 8.90 -10.94 -3.51
C LEU A 106 8.09 -9.72 -3.97
N GLU A 107 6.77 -9.86 -3.91
CA GLU A 107 5.81 -8.81 -4.26
C GLU A 107 4.95 -8.50 -3.02
N PRO A 108 5.20 -7.40 -2.28
CA PRO A 108 4.45 -7.09 -1.05
C PRO A 108 2.93 -7.06 -1.26
N GLN A 109 2.50 -6.62 -2.44
CA GLN A 109 1.08 -6.57 -2.83
C GLN A 109 0.40 -7.95 -2.88
N ARG A 110 1.16 -9.04 -3.03
CA ARG A 110 0.63 -10.42 -3.04
C ARG A 110 0.76 -11.12 -1.67
N ILE A 111 1.65 -10.63 -0.82
CA ILE A 111 1.94 -11.21 0.50
C ILE A 111 1.06 -10.60 1.59
N ILE A 112 0.86 -9.28 1.53
CA ILE A 112 0.25 -8.53 2.64
C ILE A 112 -1.27 -8.72 2.73
N PRO A 113 -2.05 -8.68 1.63
CA PRO A 113 -3.48 -8.93 1.71
C PRO A 113 -3.86 -10.27 2.37
N PRO A 114 -3.29 -11.44 2.01
CA PRO A 114 -3.62 -12.69 2.68
C PRO A 114 -3.10 -12.76 4.13
N LEU A 115 -1.97 -12.11 4.44
CA LEU A 115 -1.48 -12.03 5.83
C LEU A 115 -2.47 -11.24 6.71
N VAL A 116 -2.91 -10.08 6.24
CA VAL A 116 -3.93 -9.28 6.94
C VAL A 116 -5.23 -10.07 7.02
N ALA A 117 -5.66 -10.73 5.93
CA ALA A 117 -6.83 -11.61 5.93
C ALA A 117 -6.75 -12.63 7.08
N SER A 118 -5.61 -13.32 7.24
CA SER A 118 -5.43 -14.31 8.32
C SER A 118 -5.47 -13.72 9.74
N ILE A 119 -5.13 -12.44 9.91
CA ILE A 119 -5.20 -11.75 11.20
C ILE A 119 -6.64 -11.33 11.50
N VAL A 120 -7.41 -10.97 10.47
CA VAL A 120 -8.79 -10.51 10.61
C VAL A 120 -9.83 -11.64 10.55
N ASP A 121 -9.51 -12.76 9.90
CA ASP A 121 -10.38 -13.92 9.74
C ASP A 121 -10.37 -14.77 11.02
N GLY A 122 -11.57 -14.97 11.57
CA GLY A 122 -11.81 -15.43 12.94
C GLY A 122 -12.87 -14.62 13.69
N HIS A 123 -13.32 -13.49 13.13
CA HIS A 123 -14.30 -12.60 13.78
C HIS A 123 -15.51 -12.36 12.84
N GLY A 124 -16.62 -13.04 13.19
CA GLY A 124 -17.75 -13.41 12.32
C GLY A 124 -18.51 -12.30 11.59
N ARG A 125 -19.43 -12.75 10.71
CA ARG A 125 -20.31 -12.03 9.75
C ARG A 125 -20.66 -10.58 10.11
N GLY A 126 -20.54 -9.69 9.14
CA GLY A 126 -20.89 -8.27 9.26
C GLY A 126 -21.31 -7.73 7.91
N ASP A 127 -22.37 -6.94 7.94
CA ASP A 127 -23.13 -6.47 6.79
C ASP A 127 -22.37 -5.42 5.97
N ARG A 128 -22.72 -5.29 4.68
CA ARG A 128 -22.04 -4.37 3.74
C ARG A 128 -22.28 -2.91 4.12
N ALA A 129 -21.24 -2.19 4.53
CA ALA A 129 -21.24 -0.74 4.55
C ALA A 129 -20.52 -0.20 3.31
N GLY A 130 -21.27 0.47 2.45
CA GLY A 130 -20.77 1.07 1.21
C GLY A 130 -20.23 2.48 1.42
N GLY A 131 -18.97 2.70 1.03
CA GLY A 131 -18.40 4.02 0.76
C GLY A 131 -18.07 4.12 -0.73
N ARG A 132 -18.52 5.20 -1.39
CA ARG A 132 -18.31 5.45 -2.82
C ARG A 132 -16.89 5.98 -3.08
N ASP A 133 -16.30 5.49 -4.17
CA ASP A 133 -15.11 6.00 -4.87
C ASP A 133 -13.71 5.55 -4.41
N HIS A 134 -13.53 4.24 -4.14
CA HIS A 134 -12.22 3.65 -3.81
C HIS A 134 -11.84 2.44 -4.68
N ALA A 135 -12.23 2.43 -5.96
CA ALA A 135 -12.17 1.24 -6.81
C ALA A 135 -10.79 0.55 -6.88
N HIS A 136 -9.69 1.32 -6.90
CA HIS A 136 -8.33 0.75 -6.96
C HIS A 136 -7.92 0.07 -5.65
N ALA A 137 -8.16 0.70 -4.49
CA ALA A 137 -7.90 0.08 -3.20
C ALA A 137 -8.87 -1.08 -2.92
N ALA A 138 -10.13 -0.96 -3.32
CA ALA A 138 -11.13 -2.02 -3.19
C ALA A 138 -10.69 -3.32 -3.85
N ALA A 139 -10.14 -3.25 -5.07
CA ALA A 139 -9.68 -4.41 -5.81
C ALA A 139 -8.62 -5.23 -5.05
N LYS A 140 -7.69 -4.55 -4.35
CA LYS A 140 -6.62 -5.20 -3.59
C LYS A 140 -7.12 -6.03 -2.41
N TRP A 141 -8.20 -5.57 -1.77
CA TRP A 141 -8.72 -6.13 -0.54
C TRP A 141 -9.97 -6.98 -0.74
N LEU A 142 -10.28 -7.35 -1.99
CA LEU A 142 -11.42 -8.22 -2.35
C LEU A 142 -11.34 -9.61 -1.71
N SER A 143 -10.15 -10.09 -1.34
CA SER A 143 -9.98 -11.39 -0.71
C SER A 143 -10.43 -11.43 0.76
N LEU A 144 -10.74 -10.28 1.36
CA LEU A 144 -11.29 -10.23 2.72
C LEU A 144 -12.75 -10.70 2.73
N GLU A 145 -13.11 -11.53 3.70
CA GLU A 145 -14.50 -12.00 3.86
C GLU A 145 -15.52 -10.86 4.06
N LYS A 146 -15.10 -9.76 4.70
CA LYS A 146 -15.88 -8.53 4.86
C LYS A 146 -15.23 -7.39 4.10
N SER A 147 -16.05 -6.54 3.49
CA SER A 147 -15.58 -5.29 2.89
C SER A 147 -14.97 -4.38 3.96
N PRO A 148 -13.76 -3.88 3.74
CA PRO A 148 -13.13 -2.94 4.66
C PRO A 148 -13.75 -1.54 4.59
N TYR A 149 -13.60 -0.80 5.68
CA TYR A 149 -13.81 0.64 5.74
C TYR A 149 -12.61 1.39 5.17
N TYR A 150 -12.85 2.57 4.61
CA TYR A 150 -11.83 3.38 3.97
C TYR A 150 -11.87 4.83 4.46
N ALA A 151 -10.71 5.37 4.79
CA ALA A 151 -10.52 6.79 5.06
C ALA A 151 -9.23 7.30 4.41
N LEU A 152 -9.22 8.56 4.02
CA LEU A 152 -8.08 9.21 3.39
C LEU A 152 -7.29 10.03 4.41
N ALA A 153 -5.97 9.84 4.44
CA ALA A 153 -5.05 10.74 5.15
C ALA A 153 -3.74 10.81 4.36
N ASN A 154 -3.28 11.99 3.97
CA ASN A 154 -2.05 12.10 3.19
C ASN A 154 -0.80 11.93 4.10
N PRO A 155 0.05 10.91 3.93
CA PRO A 155 1.22 10.70 4.77
C PRO A 155 2.35 11.73 4.54
N PHE A 156 2.27 12.54 3.50
CA PHE A 156 3.32 13.48 3.09
C PHE A 156 2.96 14.94 3.38
N THR A 157 1.71 15.32 3.11
CA THR A 157 1.23 16.71 3.29
C THR A 157 0.14 16.84 4.35
N GLY A 158 -0.43 15.72 4.80
CA GLY A 158 -1.48 15.71 5.81
C GLY A 158 -0.89 15.99 7.19
N SER A 159 -1.73 16.56 8.05
CA SER A 159 -1.35 16.80 9.44
C SER A 159 -1.64 15.59 10.32
N ASP A 160 -0.97 15.49 11.47
CA ASP A 160 -1.31 14.50 12.51
C ASP A 160 -2.78 14.56 12.92
N SER A 161 -3.37 15.76 12.91
CA SER A 161 -4.79 15.97 13.20
C SER A 161 -5.70 15.35 12.14
N GLU A 162 -5.33 15.46 10.86
CA GLU A 162 -6.05 14.85 9.74
C GLU A 162 -5.99 13.32 9.85
N LEU A 163 -4.80 12.77 10.13
CA LEU A 163 -4.62 11.34 10.34
C LEU A 163 -5.45 10.82 11.53
N LEU A 164 -5.45 11.55 12.66
CA LEU A 164 -6.28 11.22 13.82
C LEU A 164 -7.77 11.29 13.50
N THR A 165 -8.20 12.27 12.71
CA THR A 165 -9.59 12.41 12.28
C THR A 165 -10.01 11.23 11.42
N ALA A 166 -9.20 10.87 10.44
CA ALA A 166 -9.43 9.70 9.58
C ALA A 166 -9.49 8.40 10.40
N GLY A 167 -8.59 8.22 11.37
CA GLY A 167 -8.63 7.11 12.31
C GLY A 167 -9.91 7.08 13.15
N LYS A 168 -10.33 8.22 13.72
CA LYS A 168 -11.59 8.33 14.48
C LYS A 168 -12.81 7.95 13.65
N THR A 169 -12.89 8.44 12.41
CA THR A 169 -14.00 8.10 11.50
C THR A 169 -14.11 6.60 11.28
N LEU A 170 -12.98 5.89 11.13
CA LEU A 170 -12.99 4.44 11.00
C LEU A 170 -13.50 3.77 12.28
N LEU A 171 -13.06 4.23 13.45
CA LEU A 171 -13.53 3.68 14.74
C LEU A 171 -15.01 3.85 14.97
N GLU A 172 -15.55 5.01 14.60
CA GLU A 172 -16.99 5.27 14.64
C GLU A 172 -17.76 4.34 13.70
N GLN A 173 -17.13 3.88 12.62
CA GLN A 173 -17.66 2.84 11.72
C GLN A 173 -17.49 1.41 12.26
N GLY A 174 -16.89 1.24 13.44
CA GLY A 174 -16.72 -0.06 14.11
C GLY A 174 -15.34 -0.70 13.90
N ALA A 175 -14.40 -0.01 13.27
CA ALA A 175 -13.03 -0.47 13.04
C ALA A 175 -12.27 -0.98 14.28
N ASP A 176 -11.76 -2.21 14.26
CA ASP A 176 -10.88 -2.77 15.30
C ASP A 176 -9.41 -2.87 14.88
N VAL A 177 -9.15 -3.07 13.59
CA VAL A 177 -7.83 -3.31 13.01
C VAL A 177 -7.54 -2.27 11.94
N LEU A 178 -6.50 -1.45 12.10
CA LEU A 178 -6.14 -0.43 11.13
C LEU A 178 -4.96 -0.89 10.27
N VAL A 179 -5.02 -0.70 8.95
CA VAL A 179 -3.89 -0.90 8.02
C VAL A 179 -3.57 0.43 7.33
N LEU A 180 -2.30 0.81 7.38
CA LEU A 180 -1.75 1.98 6.69
C LEU A 180 -1.25 1.55 5.30
N ASP A 181 -2.11 1.64 4.28
CA ASP A 181 -1.85 1.03 2.95
C ASP A 181 -1.13 1.98 1.97
N CYS A 182 0.06 2.45 2.37
CA CYS A 182 0.94 3.27 1.53
C CYS A 182 2.39 3.19 1.99
N LEU A 183 3.33 3.18 1.03
CA LEU A 183 4.77 3.26 1.31
C LEU A 183 5.17 4.55 2.05
N GLY A 184 4.33 5.59 2.02
CA GLY A 184 4.57 6.86 2.70
C GLY A 184 4.28 6.86 4.20
N TYR A 185 3.53 5.89 4.74
CA TYR A 185 3.22 5.89 6.18
C TYR A 185 4.37 5.30 7.01
N TYR A 186 5.09 6.12 7.76
CA TYR A 186 6.17 5.72 8.68
C TYR A 186 5.74 5.64 10.16
N GLN A 187 6.68 5.29 11.08
CA GLN A 187 6.39 5.04 12.51
C GLN A 187 5.66 6.20 13.19
N HIS A 188 6.01 7.45 12.89
CA HIS A 188 5.33 8.62 13.45
C HIS A 188 3.81 8.55 13.31
N HIS A 189 3.31 8.20 12.12
CA HIS A 189 1.87 8.08 11.87
C HIS A 189 1.23 7.00 12.75
N ARG A 190 1.92 5.86 12.93
CA ARG A 190 1.49 4.83 13.87
C ARG A 190 1.47 5.36 15.30
N ASP A 191 2.52 6.04 15.74
CA ASP A 191 2.63 6.56 17.10
C ASP A 191 1.54 7.60 17.39
N VAL A 192 1.23 8.46 16.41
CA VAL A 192 0.10 9.39 16.46
C VAL A 192 -1.22 8.63 16.67
N LEU A 193 -1.46 7.55 15.92
CA LEU A 193 -2.68 6.73 16.03
C LEU A 193 -2.73 5.84 17.29
N GLN A 194 -1.58 5.48 17.88
CA GLN A 194 -1.49 4.64 19.09
C GLN A 194 -1.61 5.44 20.39
N LYS A 195 -1.14 6.70 20.43
CA LYS A 195 -1.22 7.58 21.62
C LYS A 195 -2.62 7.65 22.26
N PRO A 196 -3.73 7.75 21.52
CA PRO A 196 -5.07 7.77 22.11
C PRO A 196 -5.63 6.39 22.51
N SER A 197 -4.84 5.30 22.49
CA SER A 197 -5.31 3.91 22.77
C SER A 197 -6.46 3.45 21.87
N MET A 198 -6.57 4.03 20.68
CA MET A 198 -7.76 3.93 19.81
C MET A 198 -7.93 2.58 19.13
N PHE A 199 -6.82 1.96 18.70
CA PHE A 199 -6.83 0.73 17.92
C PHE A 199 -6.04 -0.36 18.63
N ARG A 200 -6.62 -1.57 18.67
CA ARG A 200 -6.00 -2.74 19.31
C ARG A 200 -4.91 -3.36 18.44
N PHE A 201 -4.97 -3.14 17.12
CA PHE A 201 -3.96 -3.60 16.17
C PHE A 201 -3.83 -2.60 15.02
N CYS A 202 -2.63 -2.05 14.84
CA CYS A 202 -2.26 -1.23 13.69
C CYS A 202 -1.25 -2.04 12.88
N CYS A 203 -1.70 -2.69 11.81
CA CYS A 203 -0.86 -3.56 10.99
C CYS A 203 0.08 -2.71 10.14
N ARG A 204 1.37 -2.96 10.33
CA ARG A 204 2.48 -2.22 9.75
C ARG A 204 2.58 -2.47 8.25
N MET A 205 2.67 -1.39 7.49
CA MET A 205 3.44 -1.34 6.24
C MET A 205 4.46 -0.18 6.33
N CYS A 206 5.03 0.05 7.53
CA CYS A 206 5.83 1.23 7.83
C CYS A 206 7.34 1.04 7.60
N TRP A 207 7.87 1.91 6.75
CA TRP A 207 9.28 2.13 6.42
C TRP A 207 9.54 3.65 6.62
N PHE A 208 10.69 4.04 7.22
CA PHE A 208 10.93 5.33 7.94
C PHE A 208 11.46 6.52 7.06
N PRO A 209 12.10 7.61 7.56
CA PRO A 209 11.48 8.93 7.57
C PRO A 209 12.30 9.97 6.80
N ASP A 210 11.97 10.27 5.54
CA ASP A 210 12.11 11.64 5.02
C ASP A 210 11.50 11.77 3.61
N TRP A 211 11.23 13.03 3.25
CA TRP A 211 11.05 13.62 1.92
C TRP A 211 9.70 13.51 1.17
N ARG A 212 9.49 14.54 0.34
CA ARG A 212 8.22 15.19 -0.01
C ARG A 212 7.60 14.72 -1.34
N GLN A 213 6.28 14.72 -1.29
CA GLN A 213 5.29 14.94 -2.36
C GLN A 213 4.96 13.77 -3.30
N ASN A 214 3.70 13.34 -3.08
CA ASN A 214 2.73 12.81 -4.02
C ASN A 214 3.01 11.43 -4.60
N TYR A 215 2.34 10.40 -4.05
CA TYR A 215 1.74 9.31 -4.81
C TYR A 215 0.41 8.89 -4.19
N TRP A 216 -0.64 8.87 -5.00
CA TRP A 216 -2.02 8.66 -4.57
C TRP A 216 -2.29 7.19 -4.29
N SER A 217 -2.28 6.84 -3.00
CA SER A 217 -3.08 5.78 -2.38
C SER A 217 -3.06 6.07 -0.87
N ASN A 218 -4.04 6.85 -0.39
CA ASN A 218 -4.06 7.41 0.97
C ASN A 218 -4.90 6.56 1.94
N VAL A 219 -4.93 5.25 1.73
CA VAL A 219 -6.07 4.46 2.18
C VAL A 219 -5.78 3.80 3.53
N LEU A 220 -6.53 4.23 4.54
CA LEU A 220 -6.66 3.53 5.81
C LEU A 220 -7.72 2.45 5.68
N ILE A 221 -7.43 1.24 6.16
CA ILE A 221 -8.35 0.11 6.07
C ILE A 221 -8.70 -0.40 7.46
N SER A 222 -9.99 -0.64 7.70
CA SER A 222 -10.40 -1.33 8.92
C SER A 222 -11.62 -2.24 8.82
N ARG A 223 -11.82 -3.11 9.81
CA ARG A 223 -12.89 -4.12 9.91
C ARG A 223 -13.59 -4.07 11.29
N ASP A 224 -14.90 -4.32 11.28
CA ASP A 224 -15.79 -4.41 12.44
C ASP A 224 -15.83 -5.80 13.11
N ARG A 225 -15.64 -5.85 14.43
CA ARG A 225 -16.16 -6.91 15.31
C ARG A 225 -17.66 -6.78 15.31
N GLY A 226 -18.35 -7.83 14.87
CA GLY A 226 -19.72 -8.02 15.30
C GLY A 226 -19.76 -8.04 16.82
N LYS A 227 -20.00 -6.87 17.44
CA LYS A 227 -20.36 -6.77 18.84
C LYS A 227 -21.81 -7.20 18.88
N GLU A 228 -22.08 -8.35 19.50
CA GLU A 228 -23.37 -8.54 20.16
C GLU A 228 -23.58 -7.30 21.04
N ARG A 229 -24.47 -6.40 20.62
CA ARG A 229 -24.98 -5.38 21.51
C ARG A 229 -25.68 -6.14 22.63
N PRO A 230 -25.39 -5.90 23.92
CA PRO A 230 -26.26 -6.42 24.96
C PRO A 230 -27.67 -5.93 24.66
N TYR A 231 -28.61 -6.86 24.56
CA TYR A 231 -30.02 -6.55 24.39
C TYR A 231 -30.45 -5.74 25.61
N ILE A 232 -30.60 -4.43 25.45
CA ILE A 232 -31.23 -3.60 26.46
C ILE A 232 -32.73 -3.81 26.25
N GLU A 233 -33.36 -4.56 27.16
CA GLU A 233 -34.81 -4.65 27.22
C GLU A 233 -35.39 -3.23 27.23
N PRO A 234 -36.43 -2.96 26.42
CA PRO A 234 -37.14 -1.70 26.54
C PRO A 234 -37.74 -1.64 27.95
N LEU A 235 -37.41 -0.58 28.69
CA LEU A 235 -38.21 -0.16 29.84
C LEU A 235 -39.65 0.02 29.34
N THR A 236 -40.53 -0.88 29.75
CA THR A 236 -41.97 -0.68 29.65
C THR A 236 -42.35 0.40 30.65
N ASP A 237 -42.70 1.58 30.17
CA ASP A 237 -43.55 2.52 30.90
C ASP A 237 -44.97 1.92 30.92
N ASP A 238 -45.34 1.34 32.07
CA ASP A 238 -46.66 1.38 32.75
C ASP A 238 -46.80 0.24 33.78
#